data_AF-A0A538QEW7-F1
#
_entry.id   AF-A0A538QEW7-F1
#
_cell.length_a   1.000
_cell.length_b   1.000
_cell.length_c   1.000
_cell.angle_alpha   90.00
_cell.angle_beta   90.00
_cell.angle_gamma   90.00
#
_symmetry.space_group_name_H-M   'P 1'
#
loop_
_entity.id
_entity.type
_entity.pdbx_description
1 polymer ?
#
loop_
_entity_poly.entity_id
_entity_poly.type
_entity_poly.pdbx_seq_one_letter_code
_entity_poly.pdbx_strand_id
1 'polypeptide(L)'
;MPGLLVNGQEIPVEGLTIINPNDTAWCRLDPKDFKARPTPWVRQIILHTTKGNSPQTVLPGKGPGGRARSTADYWRGDPTPSAAHIVIDNDGTVACLCDLATTEAYHATVSNAWSIGIEMYQEANNGVHEAVYDAAVKLVPELCRIFGIQLQIPKHPYKNEPLRRMADGGAHCVGVFGHRDNTPQRGHGDPGDEIFARLAALGAERFDHDAEEDLAA
;
A
#
# COMPACT_ATOMS: atom_id res chain seq x y z
N MET A 1 20.32 3.83 10.24
CA MET A 1 20.00 3.58 8.83
C MET A 1 18.61 4.13 8.61
N PRO A 2 18.34 4.81 7.49
CA PRO A 2 17.03 5.31 7.17
C PRO A 2 15.95 4.22 7.30
N GLY A 3 14.78 4.59 7.76
CA GLY A 3 13.68 3.67 8.03
C GLY A 3 12.32 4.29 7.74
N LEU A 4 11.28 3.51 8.01
CA LEU A 4 9.90 3.98 8.01
C LEU A 4 9.75 5.01 9.14
N LEU A 5 9.05 6.13 8.87
CA LEU A 5 8.72 7.08 9.92
C LEU A 5 7.43 6.66 10.64
N VAL A 6 7.54 6.38 11.93
CA VAL A 6 6.43 5.99 12.79
C VAL A 6 6.52 6.75 14.11
N ASN A 7 5.57 7.64 14.37
CA ASN A 7 5.56 8.52 15.57
C ASN A 7 6.89 9.29 15.78
N GLY A 8 7.44 9.83 14.69
CA GLY A 8 8.69 10.59 14.67
C GLY A 8 9.95 9.74 14.78
N GLN A 9 9.83 8.41 14.83
CA GLN A 9 10.97 7.49 14.91
C GLN A 9 11.21 6.79 13.57
N GLU A 10 12.48 6.55 13.25
CA GLU A 10 12.87 5.74 12.10
C GLU A 10 12.97 4.27 12.48
N ILE A 11 12.13 3.44 11.85
CA ILE A 11 12.12 1.99 12.03
C ILE A 11 12.73 1.34 10.78
N PRO A 12 13.94 0.77 10.86
CA PRO A 12 14.52 0.05 9.73
C PRO A 12 13.75 -1.25 9.48
N VAL A 13 13.68 -1.66 8.21
CA VAL A 13 13.14 -2.97 7.81
C VAL A 13 14.26 -3.79 7.19
N GLU A 14 14.47 -5.00 7.71
CA GLU A 14 15.56 -5.85 7.26
C GLU A 14 15.46 -6.15 5.75
N GLY A 15 16.59 -5.99 5.05
CA GLY A 15 16.66 -6.30 3.63
C GLY A 15 15.92 -5.34 2.70
N LEU A 16 15.51 -4.16 3.19
CA LEU A 16 14.97 -3.05 2.40
C LEU A 16 15.87 -1.82 2.45
N THR A 17 15.98 -1.15 1.30
CA THR A 17 16.50 0.22 1.23
C THR A 17 15.32 1.17 1.36
N ILE A 18 15.30 1.96 2.43
CA ILE A 18 14.24 2.92 2.71
C ILE A 18 14.81 4.32 2.63
N ILE A 19 14.02 5.27 2.14
CA ILE A 19 14.29 6.71 2.23
C ILE A 19 13.04 7.42 2.76
N ASN A 20 13.23 8.51 3.48
CA ASN A 20 12.15 9.25 4.12
C ASN A 20 12.42 10.79 4.08
N PRO A 21 11.50 11.64 4.60
CA PRO A 21 11.66 13.09 4.59
C PRO A 21 12.90 13.65 5.30
N ASN A 22 13.53 12.89 6.20
CA ASN A 22 14.77 13.27 6.88
C ASN A 22 15.99 13.08 5.98
N ASP A 23 15.94 12.13 5.04
CA ASP A 23 17.05 11.82 4.12
C ASP A 23 17.05 12.74 2.90
N THR A 24 15.86 13.04 2.38
CA THR A 24 15.73 13.81 1.15
C THR A 24 14.42 14.60 1.09
N ALA A 25 14.54 15.89 0.79
CA ALA A 25 13.43 16.84 0.85
C ALA A 25 12.26 16.49 -0.09
N TRP A 26 12.54 15.82 -1.22
CA TRP A 26 11.47 15.39 -2.12
C TRP A 26 10.65 14.23 -1.56
N CYS A 27 11.14 13.48 -0.57
CA CYS A 27 10.42 12.33 -0.01
C CYS A 27 9.41 12.82 1.04
N ARG A 28 8.47 13.69 0.65
CA ARG A 28 7.46 14.28 1.55
C ARG A 28 6.13 14.46 0.83
N LEU A 29 5.01 14.14 1.46
CA LEU A 29 3.69 14.47 0.89
C LEU A 29 3.47 15.98 0.75
N ASP A 30 2.74 16.40 -0.28
CA ASP A 30 2.26 17.77 -0.39
C ASP A 30 1.13 18.03 0.62
N PRO A 31 1.06 19.21 1.26
CA PRO A 31 -0.01 19.52 2.20
C PRO A 31 -1.44 19.33 1.67
N LYS A 32 -1.65 19.35 0.36
CA LYS A 32 -2.98 19.08 -0.23
C LYS A 32 -3.37 17.60 -0.20
N ASP A 33 -2.41 16.68 -0.15
CA ASP A 33 -2.62 15.24 -0.39
C ASP A 33 -2.84 14.42 0.88
N PHE A 34 -2.85 15.07 2.05
CA PHE A 34 -3.06 14.42 3.33
C PHE A 34 -3.70 15.34 4.36
N LYS A 35 -4.06 14.77 5.50
CA LYS A 35 -4.37 15.52 6.74
C LYS A 35 -3.89 14.74 7.96
N ALA A 36 -4.05 15.31 9.14
CA ALA A 36 -3.80 14.60 10.38
C ALA A 36 -4.75 13.40 10.51
N ARG A 37 -4.20 12.23 10.87
CA ARG A 37 -4.97 11.02 11.07
C ARG A 37 -5.93 11.22 12.25
N PRO A 38 -7.24 10.96 12.09
CA PRO A 38 -8.23 11.21 13.14
C PRO A 38 -8.27 10.12 14.22
N THR A 39 -7.55 9.02 14.04
CA THR A 39 -7.51 7.88 14.96
C THR A 39 -6.10 7.32 15.08
N PRO A 40 -5.66 6.88 16.27
CA PRO A 40 -4.38 6.20 16.42
C PRO A 40 -4.41 4.75 15.91
N TRP A 41 -5.61 4.18 15.65
CA TRP A 41 -5.77 2.77 15.31
C TRP A 41 -5.65 2.53 13.80
N VAL A 42 -4.42 2.44 13.34
CA VAL A 42 -4.10 1.90 12.00
C VAL A 42 -4.37 0.40 12.02
N ARG A 43 -5.21 -0.07 11.10
CA ARG A 43 -5.67 -1.47 11.06
C ARG A 43 -5.72 -2.08 9.66
N GLN A 44 -5.37 -1.30 8.65
CA GLN A 44 -5.41 -1.71 7.26
C GLN A 44 -4.13 -1.32 6.54
N ILE A 45 -3.69 -2.19 5.65
CA ILE A 45 -2.74 -1.85 4.59
C ILE A 45 -3.50 -1.94 3.28
N ILE A 46 -3.52 -0.85 2.50
CA ILE A 46 -4.13 -0.84 1.17
C ILE A 46 -3.02 -0.82 0.13
N LEU A 47 -2.97 -1.88 -0.67
CA LEU A 47 -2.03 -2.07 -1.75
C LEU A 47 -2.60 -1.48 -3.04
N HIS A 48 -1.76 -0.73 -3.74
CA HIS A 48 -2.05 -0.14 -5.05
C HIS A 48 -0.95 -0.49 -6.04
N THR A 49 -1.26 -0.37 -7.32
CA THR A 49 -0.23 -0.11 -8.33
C THR A 49 -0.42 1.26 -8.96
N THR A 50 0.66 1.96 -9.36
CA THR A 50 0.57 3.35 -9.85
C THR A 50 -0.35 3.58 -11.03
N LYS A 51 -0.64 2.55 -11.84
CA LYS A 51 -1.57 2.65 -12.98
C LYS A 51 -2.86 1.85 -12.79
N GLY A 52 -2.85 0.78 -12.00
CA GLY A 52 -4.05 -0.05 -11.79
C GLY A 52 -4.44 -0.85 -13.04
N ASN A 53 -3.51 -1.04 -13.98
CA ASN A 53 -3.81 -1.68 -15.25
C ASN A 53 -3.74 -3.22 -15.15
N SER A 54 -4.59 -3.90 -15.91
CA SER A 54 -4.69 -5.37 -16.00
C SER A 54 -4.74 -5.84 -17.46
N PRO A 55 -4.23 -7.04 -17.80
CA PRO A 55 -3.46 -7.95 -16.95
C PRO A 55 -2.08 -7.37 -16.63
N GLN A 56 -1.57 -7.73 -15.45
CA GLN A 56 -0.20 -7.42 -15.03
C GLN A 56 0.76 -8.51 -15.49
N THR A 57 1.98 -8.10 -15.81
CA THR A 57 3.08 -9.03 -16.13
C THR A 57 4.20 -8.84 -15.12
N VAL A 58 4.71 -9.91 -14.55
CA VAL A 58 5.91 -9.84 -13.72
C VAL A 58 7.12 -9.66 -14.63
N LEU A 59 7.85 -8.55 -14.44
CA LEU A 59 9.09 -8.27 -15.14
C LEU A 59 10.28 -8.74 -14.28
N PRO A 60 11.29 -9.39 -14.87
CA PRO A 60 12.40 -9.94 -14.08
C PRO A 60 13.24 -8.85 -13.40
N GLY A 61 13.74 -9.16 -12.20
CA GLY A 61 14.72 -8.39 -11.46
C GLY A 61 14.30 -6.96 -11.11
N LYS A 62 15.29 -6.06 -11.10
CA LYS A 62 15.14 -4.63 -10.80
C LYS A 62 14.95 -3.84 -12.09
N GLY A 63 13.98 -2.94 -12.09
CA GLY A 63 13.87 -1.92 -13.13
C GLY A 63 14.72 -0.68 -12.83
N PRO A 64 14.69 0.34 -13.69
CA PRO A 64 15.34 1.63 -13.43
C PRO A 64 14.68 2.34 -12.23
N GLY A 65 15.48 2.77 -11.25
CA GLY A 65 15.01 3.53 -10.10
C GLY A 65 14.66 5.00 -10.41
N GLY A 66 14.18 5.72 -9.40
CA GLY A 66 13.76 7.11 -9.48
C GLY A 66 12.26 7.31 -9.72
N ARG A 67 11.49 6.22 -9.86
CA ARG A 67 10.03 6.27 -10.06
C ARG A 67 9.28 6.67 -8.80
N ALA A 68 9.81 6.40 -7.61
CA ALA A 68 9.19 6.86 -6.38
C ALA A 68 9.11 8.39 -6.34
N ARG A 69 10.20 9.07 -6.76
CA ARG A 69 10.20 10.53 -6.91
C ARG A 69 9.25 10.99 -8.00
N SER A 70 9.28 10.37 -9.18
CA SER A 70 8.36 10.73 -10.26
C SER A 70 6.89 10.60 -9.85
N THR A 71 6.55 9.58 -9.06
CA THR A 71 5.19 9.36 -8.54
C THR A 71 4.81 10.45 -7.54
N ALA A 72 5.70 10.78 -6.59
CA ALA A 72 5.48 11.87 -5.66
C ALA A 72 5.33 13.22 -6.39
N ASP A 73 6.22 13.54 -7.34
CA ASP A 73 6.16 14.76 -8.15
C ASP A 73 4.86 14.83 -8.98
N TYR A 74 4.38 13.71 -9.50
CA TYR A 74 3.09 13.63 -10.19
C TYR A 74 1.95 14.05 -9.27
N TRP A 75 1.86 13.46 -8.07
CA TRP A 75 0.82 13.83 -7.10
C TRP A 75 0.85 15.32 -6.74
N ARG A 76 2.04 15.91 -6.52
CA ARG A 76 2.17 17.35 -6.24
C ARG A 76 1.60 18.23 -7.36
N GLY A 77 1.83 17.83 -8.61
CA GLY A 77 1.37 18.55 -9.78
C GLY A 77 -0.11 18.35 -10.11
N ASP A 78 -0.73 17.30 -9.58
CA ASP A 78 -2.15 17.00 -9.83
C ASP A 78 -3.04 17.94 -9.00
N PRO A 79 -4.00 18.66 -9.62
CA PRO A 79 -4.93 19.51 -8.87
C PRO A 79 -5.87 18.71 -7.95
N THR A 80 -6.02 17.41 -8.20
CA THR A 80 -6.83 16.50 -7.38
C THR A 80 -6.01 15.99 -6.20
N PRO A 81 -6.46 16.21 -4.95
CA PRO A 81 -5.81 15.63 -3.78
C PRO A 81 -5.74 14.09 -3.87
N SER A 82 -4.53 13.56 -3.94
CA SER A 82 -4.28 12.12 -3.97
C SER A 82 -2.82 11.81 -3.61
N ALA A 83 -2.60 10.81 -2.75
CA ALA A 83 -1.28 10.22 -2.51
C ALA A 83 -1.39 8.96 -1.65
N ALA A 84 -0.37 8.11 -1.73
CA ALA A 84 -0.13 7.03 -0.78
C ALA A 84 0.94 7.42 0.25
N HIS A 85 0.99 6.69 1.37
CA HIS A 85 1.99 6.96 2.41
C HIS A 85 3.38 6.49 1.96
N ILE A 86 3.42 5.42 1.17
CA ILE A 86 4.63 4.75 0.72
C ILE A 86 4.57 4.56 -0.80
N VAL A 87 5.70 4.73 -1.48
CA VAL A 87 5.89 4.30 -2.87
C VAL A 87 7.04 3.30 -2.95
N ILE A 88 6.82 2.19 -3.65
CA ILE A 88 7.86 1.20 -3.96
C ILE A 88 8.31 1.42 -5.41
N ASP A 89 9.58 1.79 -5.56
CA ASP A 89 10.23 2.02 -6.84
C ASP A 89 10.52 0.71 -7.58
N ASN A 90 10.74 0.79 -8.88
CA ASN A 90 11.08 -0.32 -9.76
C ASN A 90 12.31 -1.14 -9.34
N ASP A 91 13.26 -0.51 -8.65
CA ASP A 91 14.48 -1.15 -8.17
C ASP A 91 14.33 -1.78 -6.76
N GLY A 92 13.12 -1.69 -6.19
CA GLY A 92 12.75 -2.15 -4.85
C GLY A 92 13.02 -1.14 -3.73
N THR A 93 13.49 0.07 -4.04
CA THR A 93 13.63 1.14 -3.04
C THR A 93 12.26 1.57 -2.53
N VAL A 94 12.14 1.76 -1.22
CA VAL A 94 10.91 2.17 -0.56
C VAL A 94 11.02 3.64 -0.14
N ALA A 95 10.15 4.49 -0.67
CA ALA A 95 10.01 5.87 -0.24
C ALA A 95 8.85 6.00 0.76
N CYS A 96 9.17 6.28 2.02
CA CYS A 96 8.21 6.57 3.08
C CYS A 96 7.97 8.08 3.13
N LEU A 97 6.86 8.57 2.58
CA LEU A 97 6.65 10.00 2.30
C LEU A 97 6.13 10.80 3.50
N CYS A 98 5.78 10.15 4.60
CA CYS A 98 5.20 10.80 5.78
C CYS A 98 5.31 9.90 7.01
N ASP A 99 4.96 10.44 8.18
CA ASP A 99 4.78 9.64 9.39
C ASP A 99 3.54 8.76 9.26
N LEU A 100 3.75 7.45 9.27
CA LEU A 100 2.72 6.45 9.02
C LEU A 100 1.65 6.39 10.12
N ALA A 101 2.02 6.75 11.37
CA ALA A 101 1.10 6.71 12.50
C ALA A 101 0.18 7.93 12.52
N THR A 102 0.70 9.11 12.21
CA THR A 102 -0.04 10.37 12.40
C THR A 102 -0.64 10.96 11.13
N THR A 103 -0.32 10.43 9.95
CA THR A 103 -0.78 10.98 8.66
C THR A 103 -1.90 10.13 8.09
N GLU A 104 -2.97 10.77 7.60
CA GLU A 104 -3.95 10.17 6.69
C GLU A 104 -3.70 10.69 5.28
N ALA A 105 -3.13 9.87 4.40
CA ALA A 105 -3.01 10.18 2.97
C ALA A 105 -4.28 9.82 2.18
N TYR A 106 -4.54 10.53 1.08
CA TYR A 106 -5.73 10.32 0.26
C TYR A 106 -5.52 9.27 -0.85
N HIS A 107 -5.68 7.98 -0.54
CA HIS A 107 -5.44 6.89 -1.51
C HIS A 107 -6.62 5.92 -1.73
N ALA A 108 -7.47 5.69 -0.73
CA ALA A 108 -8.49 4.65 -0.72
C ALA A 108 -9.82 5.12 -0.13
N THR A 109 -10.27 6.31 -0.54
CA THR A 109 -11.62 6.83 -0.25
C THR A 109 -12.03 6.70 1.23
N VAL A 110 -12.95 5.79 1.56
CA VAL A 110 -13.49 5.57 2.90
C VAL A 110 -12.48 4.96 3.86
N SER A 111 -11.45 4.27 3.37
CA SER A 111 -10.46 3.57 4.20
C SER A 111 -9.27 4.43 4.62
N ASN A 112 -9.13 5.67 4.12
CA ASN A 112 -7.96 6.53 4.35
C ASN A 112 -7.61 6.68 5.84
N ALA A 113 -8.62 6.98 6.67
CA ALA A 113 -8.43 7.39 8.06
C ALA A 113 -7.71 6.36 8.96
N TRP A 114 -7.76 5.08 8.62
CA TRP A 114 -7.20 3.98 9.44
C TRP A 114 -6.31 3.03 8.65
N SER A 115 -5.91 3.43 7.44
CA SER A 115 -5.05 2.62 6.60
C SER A 115 -3.73 3.30 6.25
N ILE A 116 -2.78 2.45 5.85
CA ILE A 116 -1.53 2.83 5.21
C ILE A 116 -1.62 2.38 3.75
N GLY A 117 -1.59 3.35 2.83
CA GLY A 117 -1.49 3.12 1.40
C GLY A 117 -0.06 2.85 0.95
N ILE A 118 0.14 1.78 0.18
CA ILE A 118 1.40 1.44 -0.49
C ILE A 118 1.17 1.45 -2.00
N GLU A 119 1.88 2.32 -2.69
CA GLU A 119 1.85 2.43 -4.15
C GLU A 119 3.01 1.65 -4.76
N MET A 120 2.73 0.53 -5.41
CA MET A 120 3.74 -0.25 -6.14
C MET A 120 3.88 0.29 -7.56
N TYR A 121 5.09 0.67 -7.98
CA TYR A 121 5.23 1.22 -9.33
C TYR A 121 4.94 0.17 -10.41
N GLN A 122 4.05 0.54 -11.34
CA GLN A 122 3.71 -0.25 -12.52
C GLN A 122 4.17 0.47 -13.79
N GLU A 123 4.80 -0.28 -14.69
CA GLU A 123 5.26 0.18 -16.00
C GLU A 123 4.11 0.45 -16.97
N ALA A 124 4.37 1.23 -18.01
CA ALA A 124 3.33 1.61 -18.99
C ALA A 124 2.78 0.42 -19.80
N ASN A 125 3.57 -0.66 -19.91
CA ASN A 125 3.16 -1.93 -20.53
C ASN A 125 2.47 -2.89 -19.54
N ASN A 126 1.96 -2.37 -18.42
CA ASN A 126 1.36 -3.08 -17.29
C ASN A 126 2.34 -3.99 -16.51
N GLY A 127 3.63 -3.95 -16.82
CA GLY A 127 4.63 -4.74 -16.12
C GLY A 127 4.90 -4.22 -14.70
N VAL A 128 5.22 -5.12 -13.77
CA VAL A 128 5.70 -4.78 -12.44
C VAL A 128 6.96 -5.60 -12.20
N HIS A 129 8.06 -4.95 -11.83
CA HIS A 129 9.34 -5.61 -11.61
C HIS A 129 9.31 -6.50 -10.36
N GLU A 130 9.99 -7.65 -10.40
CA GLU A 130 10.11 -8.58 -9.26
C GLU A 130 10.58 -7.86 -8.00
N ALA A 131 11.52 -6.93 -8.12
CA ALA A 131 12.03 -6.16 -6.98
C ALA A 131 10.95 -5.34 -6.25
N VAL A 132 9.90 -4.90 -6.96
CA VAL A 132 8.76 -4.20 -6.37
C VAL A 132 7.97 -5.15 -5.48
N TYR A 133 7.68 -6.36 -5.98
CA TYR A 133 7.01 -7.39 -5.20
C TYR A 133 7.87 -7.87 -4.03
N ASP A 134 9.15 -8.11 -4.25
CA ASP A 134 10.09 -8.55 -3.21
C ASP A 134 10.22 -7.52 -2.09
N ALA A 135 10.13 -6.23 -2.40
CA ALA A 135 10.07 -5.17 -1.42
C ALA A 135 8.71 -5.17 -0.67
N ALA A 136 7.60 -5.26 -1.40
CA ALA A 136 6.26 -5.26 -0.82
C ALA A 136 6.04 -6.43 0.16
N VAL A 137 6.50 -7.64 -0.19
CA VAL A 137 6.31 -8.84 0.64
C VAL A 137 7.16 -8.86 1.91
N LYS A 138 8.21 -8.03 1.98
CA LYS A 138 8.97 -7.77 3.23
C LYS A 138 8.33 -6.64 4.04
N LEU A 139 7.87 -5.59 3.34
CA LEU A 139 7.31 -4.40 3.96
C LEU A 139 5.96 -4.66 4.62
N VAL A 140 5.06 -5.39 3.97
CA VAL A 140 3.69 -5.62 4.44
C VAL A 140 3.65 -6.36 5.79
N PRO A 141 4.33 -7.52 5.98
CA PRO A 141 4.36 -8.19 7.28
C PRO A 141 4.97 -7.32 8.38
N GLU A 142 5.98 -6.53 8.05
CA GLU A 142 6.63 -5.65 9.02
C GLU A 142 5.73 -4.50 9.45
N LEU A 143 4.98 -3.88 8.53
CA LEU A 143 3.94 -2.93 8.87
C LEU A 143 2.85 -3.56 9.73
N CYS A 144 2.43 -4.78 9.40
CA CYS A 144 1.49 -5.53 10.23
C CYS A 144 2.03 -5.71 11.66
N ARG A 145 3.29 -6.09 11.81
CA ARG A 145 3.96 -6.23 13.11
C ARG A 145 4.06 -4.91 13.88
N ILE A 146 4.43 -3.82 13.22
CA ILE A 146 4.59 -2.49 13.82
C ILE A 146 3.25 -1.96 14.36
N PHE A 147 2.18 -2.12 13.59
CA PHE A 147 0.87 -1.54 13.91
C PHE A 147 -0.08 -2.54 14.59
N GLY A 148 0.33 -3.79 14.82
CA GLY A 148 -0.52 -4.83 15.41
C GLY A 148 -1.68 -5.23 14.49
N ILE A 149 -1.48 -5.18 13.17
CA ILE A 149 -2.45 -5.61 12.17
C ILE A 149 -2.27 -7.11 11.96
N GLN A 150 -3.36 -7.87 11.97
CA GLN A 150 -3.28 -9.28 11.57
C GLN A 150 -2.88 -9.39 10.10
N LEU A 151 -1.93 -10.27 9.79
CA LEU A 151 -1.52 -10.55 8.42
C LEU A 151 -2.56 -11.45 7.74
N GLN A 152 -3.71 -10.85 7.42
CA GLN A 152 -4.80 -11.49 6.70
C GLN A 152 -5.10 -10.77 5.37
N ILE A 153 -5.57 -11.54 4.40
CA ILE A 153 -5.92 -11.10 3.05
C ILE A 153 -7.29 -11.67 2.63
N PRO A 154 -7.95 -11.09 1.61
CA PRO A 154 -9.17 -11.65 1.04
C PRO A 154 -8.98 -13.10 0.57
N LYS A 155 -9.91 -13.98 0.96
CA LYS A 155 -9.87 -15.41 0.64
C LYS A 155 -10.12 -15.70 -0.83
N HIS A 156 -11.14 -15.08 -1.40
CA HIS A 156 -11.63 -15.40 -2.74
C HIS A 156 -10.91 -14.56 -3.80
N PRO A 157 -10.77 -15.08 -5.04
CA PRO A 157 -10.36 -14.27 -6.18
C PRO A 157 -11.26 -13.05 -6.34
N TYR A 158 -10.68 -11.93 -6.79
CA TYR A 158 -11.42 -10.70 -6.99
C TYR A 158 -12.47 -10.86 -8.09
N LYS A 159 -13.73 -10.53 -7.79
CA LYS A 159 -14.90 -10.75 -8.67
C LYS A 159 -15.31 -9.51 -9.48
N ASN A 160 -14.43 -8.53 -9.61
CA ASN A 160 -14.74 -7.20 -10.18
C ASN A 160 -15.74 -6.37 -9.37
N GLU A 161 -15.89 -6.69 -8.10
CA GLU A 161 -16.73 -5.97 -7.16
C GLU A 161 -15.96 -5.82 -5.83
N PRO A 162 -16.02 -4.66 -5.18
CA PRO A 162 -15.46 -4.47 -3.84
C PRO A 162 -16.07 -5.45 -2.84
N LEU A 163 -15.33 -5.74 -1.76
CA LEU A 163 -15.89 -6.45 -0.62
C LEU A 163 -16.98 -5.59 0.01
N ARG A 164 -18.14 -6.19 0.31
CA ARG A 164 -19.30 -5.47 0.85
C ARG A 164 -18.92 -4.68 2.10
N ARG A 165 -18.22 -5.30 3.06
CA ARG A 165 -17.82 -4.61 4.31
C ARG A 165 -16.81 -3.49 4.10
N MET A 166 -15.97 -3.57 3.07
CA MET A 166 -15.04 -2.48 2.72
C MET A 166 -15.81 -1.33 2.05
N ALA A 167 -16.74 -1.63 1.14
CA ALA A 167 -17.62 -0.65 0.52
C ALA A 167 -18.55 0.05 1.53
N ASP A 168 -18.98 -0.67 2.57
CA ASP A 168 -19.75 -0.16 3.71
C ASP A 168 -18.90 0.66 4.71
N GLY A 169 -17.71 1.10 4.26
CA GLY A 169 -16.83 1.99 5.01
C GLY A 169 -15.71 1.29 5.75
N GLY A 170 -15.52 -0.03 5.62
CA GLY A 170 -14.31 -0.75 6.05
C GLY A 170 -13.97 -0.64 7.53
N ALA A 171 -14.84 -0.08 8.36
CA ALA A 171 -14.49 0.36 9.71
C ALA A 171 -14.08 -0.80 10.62
N HIS A 172 -14.58 -2.00 10.35
CA HIS A 172 -14.30 -3.22 11.12
C HIS A 172 -13.46 -4.25 10.38
N CYS A 173 -12.92 -3.91 9.20
CA CYS A 173 -12.02 -4.81 8.49
C CYS A 173 -10.58 -4.56 8.97
N VAL A 174 -9.87 -5.62 9.31
CA VAL A 174 -8.47 -5.59 9.71
C VAL A 174 -7.68 -6.42 8.71
N GLY A 175 -6.52 -5.95 8.26
CA GLY A 175 -5.66 -6.74 7.37
C GLY A 175 -5.12 -6.00 6.16
N VAL A 176 -4.81 -6.76 5.12
CA VAL A 176 -4.17 -6.28 3.90
C VAL A 176 -5.14 -6.44 2.73
N PHE A 177 -5.48 -5.33 2.10
CA PHE A 177 -6.48 -5.25 1.04
C PHE A 177 -5.91 -4.55 -0.19
N GLY A 178 -6.55 -4.72 -1.32
CA GLY A 178 -6.29 -3.95 -2.53
C GLY A 178 -7.19 -2.74 -2.61
N HIS A 179 -6.81 -1.74 -3.40
CA HIS A 179 -7.74 -0.64 -3.72
C HIS A 179 -9.07 -1.15 -4.28
N ARG A 180 -9.00 -2.16 -5.15
CA ARG A 180 -10.15 -2.87 -5.74
C ARG A 180 -11.13 -3.46 -4.72
N ASP A 181 -10.65 -3.84 -3.54
CA ASP A 181 -11.50 -4.42 -2.50
C ASP A 181 -12.36 -3.33 -1.82
N ASN A 182 -11.99 -2.06 -1.97
CA ASN A 182 -12.62 -0.91 -1.31
C ASN A 182 -13.52 -0.08 -2.24
N THR A 183 -13.24 -0.06 -3.55
CA THR A 183 -13.98 0.77 -4.51
C THR A 183 -13.94 0.14 -5.91
N PRO A 184 -14.99 0.32 -6.75
CA PRO A 184 -14.95 -0.16 -8.13
C PRO A 184 -14.00 0.65 -9.03
N GLN A 185 -13.47 1.77 -8.54
CA GLN A 185 -12.52 2.61 -9.28
C GLN A 185 -11.19 1.85 -9.50
N ARG A 186 -10.60 1.98 -10.69
CA ARG A 186 -9.36 1.31 -11.15
C ARG A 186 -9.47 -0.22 -11.35
N GLY A 187 -10.32 -0.90 -10.58
CA GLY A 187 -10.74 -2.28 -10.84
C GLY A 187 -9.65 -3.32 -10.63
N HIS A 188 -9.72 -4.44 -11.35
CA HIS A 188 -8.93 -5.64 -11.07
C HIS A 188 -7.41 -5.41 -10.97
N GLY A 189 -6.85 -4.51 -11.78
CA GLY A 189 -5.42 -4.24 -11.85
C GLY A 189 -4.87 -3.47 -10.66
N ASP A 190 -5.70 -3.03 -9.72
CA ASP A 190 -5.28 -2.24 -8.57
C ASP A 190 -5.52 -2.98 -7.23
N PRO A 191 -4.54 -3.78 -6.75
CA PRO A 191 -3.15 -3.91 -7.20
C PRO A 191 -2.87 -5.13 -8.09
N GLY A 192 -3.90 -5.84 -8.57
CA GLY A 192 -3.75 -7.15 -9.23
C GLY A 192 -3.60 -8.32 -8.26
N ASP A 193 -3.50 -9.54 -8.80
CA ASP A 193 -3.53 -10.78 -8.01
C ASP A 193 -2.16 -11.23 -7.50
N GLU A 194 -1.08 -10.88 -8.21
CA GLU A 194 0.27 -11.39 -7.96
C GLU A 194 0.75 -11.11 -6.53
N ILE A 195 0.52 -9.90 -6.02
CA ILE A 195 0.93 -9.55 -4.66
C ILE A 195 0.21 -10.38 -3.60
N PHE A 196 -1.08 -10.68 -3.77
CA PHE A 196 -1.83 -11.52 -2.83
C PHE A 196 -1.40 -12.99 -2.91
N ALA A 197 -1.04 -13.48 -4.10
CA ALA A 197 -0.46 -14.81 -4.25
C ALA A 197 0.86 -14.93 -3.47
N ARG A 198 1.72 -13.92 -3.55
CA ARG A 198 3.00 -13.89 -2.81
C ARG A 198 2.83 -13.74 -1.30
N LEU A 199 1.91 -12.87 -0.85
CA LEU A 199 1.60 -12.75 0.58
C LEU A 199 1.05 -14.05 1.16
N ALA A 200 0.17 -14.74 0.43
CA ALA A 200 -0.32 -16.05 0.83
C ALA A 200 0.81 -17.09 0.91
N ALA A 201 1.76 -17.07 -0.02
CA ALA A 201 2.93 -17.95 0.01
C ALA A 201 3.85 -17.69 1.23
N LEU A 202 3.81 -16.47 1.80
CA LEU A 202 4.48 -16.12 3.06
C LEU A 202 3.66 -16.46 4.31
N GLY A 203 2.47 -17.04 4.17
CA GLY A 203 1.63 -17.44 5.29
C GLY A 203 0.58 -16.40 5.70
N ALA A 204 0.29 -15.39 4.87
CA ALA A 204 -0.87 -14.53 5.11
C ALA A 204 -2.16 -15.37 5.13
N GLU A 205 -2.95 -15.21 6.18
CA GLU A 205 -4.19 -15.95 6.37
C GLU A 205 -5.27 -15.45 5.41
N ARG A 206 -6.15 -16.35 4.96
CA ARG A 206 -7.19 -16.05 3.98
C ARG A 206 -8.55 -16.08 4.65
N PHE A 207 -9.20 -14.91 4.74
CA PHE A 207 -10.51 -14.77 5.36
C PHE A 207 -11.57 -14.30 4.37
N ASP A 208 -12.75 -14.90 4.44
CA ASP A 208 -13.95 -14.36 3.82
C ASP A 208 -14.51 -13.24 4.70
N HIS A 209 -14.12 -12.01 4.38
CA HIS A 209 -14.51 -10.84 5.15
C HIS A 209 -16.02 -10.59 5.04
N ASP A 210 -16.67 -10.90 3.91
CA ASP A 210 -18.11 -10.69 3.77
C ASP A 210 -18.94 -11.71 4.55
N ALA A 211 -18.35 -12.89 4.81
CA ALA A 211 -18.86 -13.88 5.75
C ALA A 211 -18.38 -13.67 7.21
N GLU A 212 -17.64 -12.59 7.47
CA GLU A 212 -17.15 -12.21 8.80
C GLU A 212 -16.25 -13.26 9.47
N GLU A 213 -15.54 -14.08 8.68
CA GLU A 213 -14.62 -15.10 9.21
C GLU A 213 -13.49 -14.48 10.06
N ASP A 214 -13.11 -13.23 9.79
CA ASP A 214 -12.07 -12.45 10.49
C ASP A 214 -12.44 -12.08 11.92
N LEU A 215 -13.74 -12.02 12.26
CA LEU A 215 -14.18 -11.60 13.59
C LEU A 215 -14.02 -12.68 14.67
N ALA A 216 -13.78 -13.93 14.25
CA ALA A 216 -13.62 -15.09 15.14
C ALA A 216 -12.15 -15.50 15.35
N ALA A 217 -11.20 -14.81 14.71
CA ALA A 217 -9.77 -15.11 14.70
C ALA A 217 -9.01 -14.52 15.91
#